data_AF-A0A839Z5T1-F1
#
_entry.id   AF-A0A839Z5T1-F1
#
_cell.length_a   1.000
_cell.length_b   1.000
_cell.length_c   1.000
_cell.angle_alpha   90.00
_cell.angle_beta   90.00
_cell.angle_gamma   90.00
#
_symmetry.space_group_name_H-M   'P 1'
#
loop_
_entity.id
_entity.type
_entity.pdbx_description
1 polymer ?
#
loop_
_entity_poly.entity_id
_entity_poly.type
_entity_poly.pdbx_seq_one_letter_code
_entity_poly.pdbx_strand_id
1 'polypeptide(L)'
;MNSLTSLIAEPWDDWGLIDCGDGQKYERYGDIRVVRPEPQAMWPRALDDWDPHATFMPASDEDGRGRWVEHRAVPERWPLSRGKVRFHASLTPFRHLAFFPDMAPQWDFARERLGEGSEAMNLFGYTGVGTLQMSETGARLVHVDASKKSVDGARDNAALSGMEDRPIRWLVEDAAKFAAREVRRGRRYDGIMLDPPKFGRGPKGERWQLEEQLAPLVGDCAKLLDDKSRFMILTVYAVRMSALAIGELVRQATAHLGGTVEMGEMAVREESRGLLLPTAIFARWSRG
;
A
#
# COMPACT_ATOMS: atom_id res chain seq x y z
N MET A 1 10.21 24.13 -10.39
CA MET A 1 11.22 23.41 -9.55
C MET A 1 10.59 22.10 -9.14
N ASN A 2 11.30 20.98 -9.29
CA ASN A 2 10.81 19.68 -8.83
C ASN A 2 11.03 19.60 -7.31
N SER A 3 10.03 19.96 -6.50
CA SER A 3 10.09 19.75 -5.04
C SER A 3 9.67 18.33 -4.69
N LEU A 4 10.49 17.64 -3.90
CA LEU A 4 10.09 16.39 -3.26
C LEU A 4 9.15 16.71 -2.10
N THR A 5 8.07 15.94 -1.98
CA THR A 5 7.08 16.09 -0.90
C THR A 5 7.12 14.90 0.03
N SER A 6 6.85 15.12 1.32
CA SER A 6 6.70 14.04 2.30
C SER A 6 5.22 13.79 2.58
N LEU A 7 4.75 12.56 2.35
CA LEU A 7 3.44 12.10 2.81
C LEU A 7 3.61 11.37 4.14
N ILE A 8 2.94 11.87 5.17
CA ILE A 8 3.11 11.37 6.52
C ILE A 8 1.84 10.64 6.96
N ALA A 9 1.98 9.38 7.29
CA ALA A 9 0.94 8.60 7.94
C ALA A 9 1.00 8.85 9.45
N GLU A 10 -0.05 9.48 9.96
CA GLU A 10 -0.24 9.71 11.39
C GLU A 10 -0.79 8.43 12.06
N PRO A 11 -0.45 8.18 13.34
CA PRO A 11 -1.04 7.09 14.11
C PRO A 11 -2.56 7.28 14.26
N TRP A 12 -3.29 6.19 14.47
CA TRP A 12 -4.71 6.19 14.80
C TRP A 12 -5.04 5.15 15.88
N ASP A 13 -6.29 5.03 16.29
CA ASP A 13 -6.69 4.20 17.45
C ASP A 13 -6.13 2.77 17.39
N ASP A 14 -6.22 2.10 16.23
CA ASP A 14 -5.82 0.71 16.07
C ASP A 14 -4.41 0.51 15.50
N TRP A 15 -3.65 1.57 15.23
CA TRP A 15 -2.24 1.44 14.83
C TRP A 15 -1.39 2.65 15.23
N GLY A 16 -0.15 2.39 15.64
CA GLY A 16 0.84 3.43 15.86
C GLY A 16 2.28 2.89 15.88
N LEU A 17 3.21 3.73 15.42
CA LEU A 17 4.64 3.54 15.67
C LEU A 17 4.95 4.11 17.06
N ILE A 18 5.06 3.25 18.08
CA ILE A 18 5.28 3.69 19.46
C ILE A 18 6.67 4.35 19.58
N ASP A 19 7.70 3.65 19.11
CA ASP A 19 9.10 4.07 19.20
C ASP A 19 9.93 3.39 18.10
N CYS A 20 11.05 4.00 17.72
CA CYS A 20 11.99 3.44 16.75
C CYS A 20 13.43 3.86 17.02
N GLY A 21 14.35 3.02 16.60
CA GLY A 21 15.78 3.27 16.75
C GLY A 21 16.57 1.97 16.79
N ASP A 22 17.90 2.08 16.80
CA ASP A 22 18.84 0.97 16.85
C ASP A 22 18.57 -0.09 15.76
N GLY A 23 18.09 0.35 14.58
CA GLY A 23 17.74 -0.53 13.46
C GLY A 23 16.44 -1.30 13.65
N GLN A 24 15.56 -0.88 14.56
CA GLN A 24 14.29 -1.53 14.88
C GLN A 24 13.14 -0.52 15.03
N LYS A 25 11.91 -1.04 14.99
CA LYS A 25 10.69 -0.30 15.29
C LYS A 25 9.76 -1.10 16.19
N TYR A 26 9.08 -0.39 17.07
CA TYR A 26 8.11 -0.90 18.03
C TYR A 26 6.74 -0.32 17.72
N GLU A 27 5.79 -1.17 17.41
CA GLU A 27 4.49 -0.79 16.86
C GLU A 27 3.34 -1.43 17.66
N ARG A 28 2.23 -0.73 17.74
CA ARG A 28 0.94 -1.27 18.19
C ARG A 28 0.01 -1.50 17.01
N TYR A 29 -0.74 -2.59 17.09
CA TYR A 29 -1.77 -3.04 16.16
C TYR A 29 -2.97 -3.47 17.03
N GLY A 30 -3.80 -2.51 17.40
CA GLY A 30 -4.77 -2.66 18.49
C GLY A 30 -4.04 -2.93 19.81
N ASP A 31 -4.46 -3.97 20.53
CA ASP A 31 -3.82 -4.39 21.78
C ASP A 31 -2.48 -5.11 21.57
N ILE A 32 -2.20 -5.58 20.36
CA ILE A 32 -0.99 -6.34 20.05
C ILE A 32 0.16 -5.39 19.77
N ARG A 33 1.28 -5.60 20.46
CA ARG A 33 2.52 -4.83 20.30
C ARG A 33 3.61 -5.70 19.70
N VAL A 34 4.33 -5.21 18.71
CA VAL A 34 5.35 -5.98 17.99
C VAL A 34 6.63 -5.20 17.78
N VAL A 35 7.76 -5.91 17.76
CA VAL A 35 9.06 -5.36 17.34
C VAL A 35 9.45 -5.96 16.00
N ARG A 36 9.89 -5.10 15.08
CA ARG A 36 10.36 -5.51 13.75
C ARG A 36 11.68 -4.82 13.39
N PRO A 37 12.52 -5.46 12.55
CA PRO A 37 13.69 -4.80 11.99
C PRO A 37 13.29 -3.62 11.10
N GLU A 38 14.00 -2.52 11.25
CA GLU A 38 13.92 -1.34 10.41
C GLU A 38 15.29 -0.67 10.30
N PRO A 39 16.12 -1.08 9.33
CA PRO A 39 17.49 -0.58 9.21
C PRO A 39 17.61 0.93 9.02
N GLN A 40 16.54 1.60 8.54
CA GLN A 40 16.53 3.06 8.38
C GLN A 40 16.37 3.81 9.70
N ALA A 41 15.91 3.16 10.77
CA ALA A 41 15.84 3.72 12.13
C ALA A 41 17.23 3.70 12.80
N MET A 42 18.21 4.41 12.21
CA MET A 42 19.63 4.36 12.60
C MET A 42 19.96 5.14 13.88
N TRP A 43 19.02 5.94 14.38
CA TRP A 43 19.15 6.73 15.59
C TRP A 43 18.86 5.89 16.84
N PRO A 44 19.24 6.35 18.06
CA PRO A 44 18.89 5.64 19.29
C PRO A 44 17.38 5.61 19.57
N ARG A 45 16.91 4.55 20.22
CA ARG A 45 15.52 4.44 20.73
C ARG A 45 15.25 5.49 21.81
N ALA A 46 13.99 5.90 21.95
CA ALA A 46 13.59 6.81 23.04
C ALA A 46 13.38 6.05 24.35
N LEU A 47 12.86 4.83 24.25
CA LEU A 47 12.47 4.00 25.39
C LEU A 47 13.52 2.91 25.61
N ASP A 48 13.93 2.75 26.88
CA ASP A 48 14.91 1.74 27.25
C ASP A 48 14.32 0.32 27.24
N ASP A 49 13.03 0.19 27.57
CA ASP A 49 12.38 -1.11 27.82
C ASP A 49 11.13 -1.29 26.94
N TRP A 50 11.30 -2.01 25.83
CA TRP A 50 10.19 -2.41 24.95
C TRP A 50 9.61 -3.75 25.42
N ASP A 51 8.29 -3.83 25.52
CA ASP A 51 7.56 -5.01 26.02
C ASP A 51 6.58 -5.58 24.96
N PRO A 52 7.09 -6.16 23.86
CA PRO A 52 6.26 -6.66 22.77
C PRO A 52 5.59 -8.00 23.10
N HIS A 53 4.46 -8.24 22.46
CA HIS A 53 3.86 -9.57 22.39
C HIS A 53 4.67 -10.49 21.47
N ALA A 54 5.23 -9.95 20.37
CA ALA A 54 6.05 -10.72 19.44
C ALA A 54 7.15 -9.89 18.78
N THR A 55 8.26 -10.55 18.45
CA THR A 55 9.39 -9.97 17.71
C THR A 55 9.62 -10.73 16.41
N PHE A 56 9.73 -10.03 15.28
CA PHE A 56 10.09 -10.66 14.02
C PHE A 56 11.61 -10.83 13.91
N MET A 57 12.05 -12.07 13.71
CA MET A 57 13.43 -12.44 13.45
C MET A 57 13.60 -12.74 11.95
N PRO A 58 14.30 -11.89 11.18
CA PRO A 58 14.53 -12.14 9.77
C PRO A 58 15.38 -13.40 9.58
N ALA A 59 15.09 -14.16 8.53
CA ALA A 59 15.99 -15.20 8.06
C ALA A 59 17.23 -14.55 7.43
N SER A 60 18.30 -15.34 7.25
CA SER A 60 19.52 -14.88 6.58
C SER A 60 19.37 -14.73 5.06
N ASP A 61 18.21 -15.06 4.49
CA ASP A 61 17.96 -14.99 3.05
C ASP A 61 17.43 -13.61 2.61
N GLU A 62 17.63 -13.29 1.32
CA GLU A 62 17.19 -12.01 0.75
C GLU A 62 15.68 -11.96 0.45
N ASP A 63 14.95 -13.05 0.68
CA ASP A 63 13.53 -13.20 0.33
C ASP A 63 12.57 -12.53 1.34
N GLY A 64 13.11 -11.93 2.42
CA GLY A 64 12.34 -11.23 3.44
C GLY A 64 11.51 -12.14 4.34
N ARG A 65 11.77 -13.45 4.29
CA ARG A 65 11.18 -14.45 5.18
C ARG A 65 11.82 -14.35 6.57
N GLY A 66 11.16 -14.98 7.53
CA GLY A 66 11.68 -15.06 8.90
C GLY A 66 10.72 -15.83 9.78
N ARG A 67 10.84 -15.59 11.08
CA ARG A 67 9.93 -16.18 12.07
C ARG A 67 9.55 -15.15 13.12
N TRP A 68 8.35 -15.28 13.64
CA TRP A 68 7.92 -14.55 14.82
C TRP A 68 8.32 -15.32 16.07
N VAL A 69 8.89 -14.62 17.05
CA VAL A 69 9.10 -15.11 18.41
C VAL A 69 8.02 -14.47 19.26
N GLU A 70 7.06 -15.27 19.71
CA GLU A 70 6.00 -14.84 20.62
C GLU A 70 6.49 -14.89 22.07
N HIS A 71 6.39 -13.76 22.77
CA HIS A 71 6.70 -13.61 24.20
C HIS A 71 5.44 -13.66 25.06
N ARG A 72 4.28 -13.44 24.43
CA ARG A 72 2.92 -13.49 24.99
C ARG A 72 1.99 -14.11 23.96
N ALA A 73 0.82 -14.57 24.41
CA ALA A 73 -0.18 -15.11 23.49
C ALA A 73 -0.62 -14.06 22.47
N VAL A 74 -0.52 -14.40 21.18
CA VAL A 74 -1.05 -13.58 20.07
C VAL A 74 -2.13 -14.38 19.35
N PRO A 75 -3.34 -13.82 19.11
CA PRO A 75 -4.35 -14.47 18.30
C PRO A 75 -3.85 -14.73 16.88
N GLU A 76 -4.29 -15.83 16.24
CA GLU A 76 -3.93 -16.15 14.84
C GLU A 76 -4.21 -14.97 13.89
N ARG A 77 -5.37 -14.32 14.09
CA ARG A 77 -5.76 -13.06 13.48
C ARG A 77 -6.55 -12.23 14.48
N TRP A 78 -6.42 -10.91 14.42
CA TRP A 78 -7.21 -9.99 15.24
C TRP A 78 -7.76 -8.84 14.39
N PRO A 79 -8.97 -8.34 14.69
CA PRO A 79 -9.57 -7.25 13.94
C PRO A 79 -8.93 -5.91 14.33
N LEU A 80 -8.78 -5.05 13.33
CA LEU A 80 -8.41 -3.65 13.44
C LEU A 80 -9.40 -2.84 12.60
N SER A 81 -9.39 -1.52 12.80
CA SER A 81 -10.30 -0.59 12.15
C SER A 81 -9.58 0.69 11.75
N ARG A 82 -10.09 1.30 10.68
CA ARG A 82 -9.78 2.69 10.31
C ARG A 82 -11.05 3.31 9.73
N GLY A 83 -11.71 4.16 10.51
CA GLY A 83 -13.06 4.61 10.17
C GLY A 83 -14.03 3.43 10.15
N LYS A 84 -14.83 3.29 9.08
CA LYS A 84 -15.81 2.19 8.96
C LYS A 84 -15.23 0.89 8.43
N VAL A 85 -13.99 0.91 7.91
CA VAL A 85 -13.34 -0.29 7.36
C VAL A 85 -12.71 -1.07 8.51
N ARG A 86 -13.10 -2.33 8.64
CA ARG A 86 -12.54 -3.30 9.57
C ARG A 86 -11.74 -4.35 8.80
N PHE A 87 -10.56 -4.70 9.29
CA PHE A 87 -9.65 -5.62 8.60
C PHE A 87 -8.85 -6.44 9.60
N HIS A 88 -8.32 -7.58 9.15
CA HIS A 88 -7.49 -8.43 9.99
C HIS A 88 -6.01 -8.06 9.92
N ALA A 89 -5.38 -8.01 11.09
CA ALA A 89 -3.94 -8.19 11.23
C ALA A 89 -3.62 -9.63 11.66
N SER A 90 -2.41 -10.07 11.34
CA SER A 90 -1.90 -11.41 11.70
C SER A 90 -0.39 -11.42 11.65
N LEU A 91 0.26 -12.29 12.44
CA LEU A 91 1.68 -12.57 12.29
C LEU A 91 1.90 -13.44 11.04
N THR A 92 2.33 -12.82 9.94
CA THR A 92 2.55 -13.55 8.68
C THR A 92 3.91 -14.25 8.67
N PRO A 93 4.19 -15.18 7.72
CA PRO A 93 5.54 -15.73 7.53
C PRO A 93 6.62 -14.70 7.13
N PHE A 94 6.22 -13.44 6.90
CA PHE A 94 7.07 -12.32 6.54
C PHE A 94 6.94 -11.21 7.60
N ARG A 95 7.73 -10.15 7.45
CA ARG A 95 7.73 -9.03 8.42
C ARG A 95 6.44 -8.20 8.47
N HIS A 96 5.51 -8.31 7.51
CA HIS A 96 4.29 -7.49 7.49
C HIS A 96 3.15 -8.16 8.29
N LEU A 97 2.22 -7.35 8.81
CA LEU A 97 1.09 -7.82 9.64
C LEU A 97 -0.24 -7.81 8.88
N ALA A 98 -0.20 -8.22 7.61
CA ALA A 98 -1.36 -8.28 6.72
C ALA A 98 -2.03 -6.94 6.31
N PHE A 99 -1.44 -5.78 6.64
CA PHE A 99 -1.71 -4.50 5.98
C PHE A 99 -0.53 -3.53 6.13
N PHE A 100 -0.56 -2.43 5.38
CA PHE A 100 0.48 -1.40 5.32
C PHE A 100 -0.08 -0.05 5.76
N PRO A 101 0.17 0.38 7.02
CA PRO A 101 -0.45 1.58 7.59
C PRO A 101 0.03 2.89 6.96
N ASP A 102 1.25 2.89 6.43
CA ASP A 102 1.87 4.01 5.76
C ASP A 102 1.14 4.43 4.46
N MET A 103 0.30 3.56 3.91
CA MET A 103 -0.58 3.87 2.77
C MET A 103 -1.79 4.75 3.13
N ALA A 104 -2.04 5.04 4.41
CA ALA A 104 -3.19 5.83 4.85
C ALA A 104 -3.35 7.18 4.11
N PRO A 105 -2.30 8.00 3.92
CA PRO A 105 -2.40 9.26 3.18
C PRO A 105 -2.78 9.07 1.70
N GLN A 106 -2.39 7.94 1.08
CA GLN A 106 -2.77 7.63 -0.29
C GLN A 106 -4.25 7.26 -0.39
N TRP A 107 -4.76 6.51 0.59
CA TRP A 107 -6.18 6.16 0.66
C TRP A 107 -7.04 7.41 0.84
N ASP A 108 -6.62 8.33 1.70
CA ASP A 108 -7.34 9.59 1.92
C ASP A 108 -7.34 10.45 0.65
N PHE A 109 -6.19 10.61 0.01
CA PHE A 109 -6.06 11.32 -1.26
C PHE A 109 -6.97 10.76 -2.35
N ALA A 110 -7.06 9.43 -2.47
CA ALA A 110 -7.95 8.77 -3.41
C ALA A 110 -9.43 8.99 -3.05
N ARG A 111 -9.79 8.86 -1.76
CA ARG A 111 -11.18 9.04 -1.28
C ARG A 111 -11.69 10.45 -1.53
N GLU A 112 -10.87 11.47 -1.30
CA GLU A 112 -11.21 12.88 -1.58
C GLU A 112 -11.55 13.13 -3.05
N ARG A 113 -11.03 12.28 -3.95
CA ARG A 113 -11.21 12.40 -5.40
C ARG A 113 -12.20 11.40 -5.95
N LEU A 114 -12.79 10.52 -5.15
CA LEU A 114 -13.81 9.57 -5.62
C LEU A 114 -15.18 9.94 -5.08
N GLY A 115 -16.22 9.52 -5.80
CA GLY A 115 -17.60 9.67 -5.36
C GLY A 115 -18.48 8.60 -5.97
N GLU A 116 -19.78 8.72 -5.71
CA GLU A 116 -20.77 7.83 -6.30
C GLU A 116 -20.68 7.85 -7.82
N GLY A 117 -20.65 6.66 -8.42
CA GLY A 117 -20.56 6.49 -9.87
C GLY A 117 -19.15 6.55 -10.47
N SER A 118 -18.14 6.97 -9.70
CA SER A 118 -16.74 6.89 -10.13
C SER A 118 -16.30 5.43 -10.33
N GLU A 119 -15.40 5.17 -11.27
CA GLU A 119 -14.73 3.88 -11.47
C GLU A 119 -13.26 3.98 -11.11
N ALA A 120 -12.79 3.18 -10.15
CA ALA A 120 -11.38 3.18 -9.78
C ALA A 120 -10.80 1.77 -9.74
N MET A 121 -9.47 1.69 -9.88
CA MET A 121 -8.75 0.43 -9.91
C MET A 121 -7.63 0.43 -8.87
N ASN A 122 -7.49 -0.68 -8.16
CA ASN A 122 -6.40 -0.95 -7.23
C ASN A 122 -5.60 -2.17 -7.73
N LEU A 123 -4.39 -1.92 -8.24
CA LEU A 123 -3.46 -2.93 -8.73
C LEU A 123 -2.46 -3.30 -7.64
N PHE A 124 -2.18 -4.60 -7.51
CA PHE A 124 -1.43 -5.15 -6.37
C PHE A 124 -2.16 -4.85 -5.04
N GLY A 125 -3.48 -5.05 -5.05
CA GLY A 125 -4.37 -4.57 -4.00
C GLY A 125 -4.23 -5.27 -2.65
N TYR A 126 -3.45 -6.35 -2.58
CA TYR A 126 -3.15 -7.11 -1.38
C TYR A 126 -4.42 -7.51 -0.59
N THR A 127 -4.48 -7.27 0.71
CA THR A 127 -5.63 -7.58 1.58
C THR A 127 -6.77 -6.57 1.47
N GLY A 128 -6.73 -5.68 0.47
CA GLY A 128 -7.87 -4.88 0.06
C GLY A 128 -8.25 -3.72 0.97
N VAL A 129 -7.47 -3.39 2.01
CA VAL A 129 -7.79 -2.27 2.92
C VAL A 129 -7.97 -0.97 2.13
N GLY A 130 -7.06 -0.64 1.22
CA GLY A 130 -7.19 0.54 0.35
C GLY A 130 -8.40 0.48 -0.59
N THR A 131 -8.76 -0.70 -1.10
CA THR A 131 -9.99 -0.89 -1.90
C THR A 131 -11.22 -0.59 -1.05
N LEU A 132 -11.30 -1.13 0.17
CA LEU A 132 -12.45 -0.92 1.05
C LEU A 132 -12.57 0.54 1.48
N GLN A 133 -11.45 1.20 1.79
CA GLN A 133 -11.39 2.64 2.09
C GLN A 133 -11.95 3.48 0.92
N MET A 134 -11.53 3.20 -0.32
CA MET A 134 -12.09 3.87 -1.51
C MET A 134 -13.57 3.54 -1.73
N SER A 135 -14.02 2.32 -1.41
CA SER A 135 -15.41 1.88 -1.64
C SER A 135 -16.44 2.63 -0.80
N GLU A 136 -16.02 3.24 0.32
CA GLU A 136 -16.88 4.06 1.17
C GLU A 136 -17.49 5.24 0.41
N THR A 137 -16.81 5.74 -0.61
CA THR A 137 -17.22 6.88 -1.45
C THR A 137 -18.40 6.57 -2.38
N GLY A 138 -18.76 5.28 -2.52
CA GLY A 138 -19.75 4.83 -3.51
C GLY A 138 -19.17 4.53 -4.89
N ALA A 139 -17.84 4.63 -5.06
CA ALA A 139 -17.17 4.26 -6.31
C ALA A 139 -17.29 2.76 -6.63
N ARG A 140 -17.38 2.44 -7.92
CA ARG A 140 -17.22 1.08 -8.45
C ARG A 140 -15.73 0.77 -8.54
N LEU A 141 -15.31 -0.33 -7.92
CA LEU A 141 -13.89 -0.66 -7.81
C LEU A 141 -13.52 -1.94 -8.55
N VAL A 142 -12.31 -1.95 -9.13
CA VAL A 142 -11.64 -3.16 -9.58
C VAL A 142 -10.44 -3.40 -8.68
N HIS A 143 -10.42 -4.54 -7.99
CA HIS A 143 -9.30 -4.97 -7.16
C HIS A 143 -8.58 -6.11 -7.85
N VAL A 144 -7.27 -5.95 -8.08
CA VAL A 144 -6.43 -6.93 -8.76
C VAL A 144 -5.24 -7.29 -7.90
N ASP A 145 -5.09 -8.58 -7.62
CA ASP A 145 -3.89 -9.13 -6.99
C ASP A 145 -3.59 -10.52 -7.58
N ALA A 146 -2.31 -10.88 -7.69
CA ALA A 146 -1.92 -12.19 -8.22
C ALA A 146 -2.12 -13.34 -7.21
N SER A 147 -2.15 -13.02 -5.92
CA SER A 147 -2.28 -13.98 -4.84
C SER A 147 -3.75 -14.24 -4.53
N LYS A 148 -4.22 -15.46 -4.80
CA LYS A 148 -5.55 -15.91 -4.36
C LYS A 148 -5.76 -15.71 -2.85
N LYS A 149 -4.73 -16.00 -2.04
CA LYS A 149 -4.76 -15.78 -0.59
C LYS A 149 -5.01 -14.31 -0.23
N SER A 150 -4.40 -13.38 -0.96
CA SER A 150 -4.58 -11.93 -0.74
C SER A 150 -6.00 -11.50 -1.10
N VAL A 151 -6.51 -11.93 -2.26
CA VAL A 151 -7.87 -11.62 -2.71
C VAL A 151 -8.93 -12.23 -1.79
N ASP A 152 -8.72 -13.46 -1.31
CA ASP A 152 -9.60 -14.08 -0.32
C ASP A 152 -9.57 -13.28 1.00
N GLY A 153 -8.39 -12.87 1.48
CA GLY A 153 -8.25 -11.99 2.64
C GLY A 153 -8.93 -10.62 2.46
N ALA A 154 -8.92 -10.09 1.23
CA ALA A 154 -9.63 -8.85 0.91
C ALA A 154 -11.15 -9.01 0.96
N ARG A 155 -11.68 -10.17 0.53
CA ARG A 155 -13.10 -10.51 0.68
C ARG A 155 -13.48 -10.75 2.13
N ASP A 156 -12.62 -11.40 2.92
CA ASP A 156 -12.82 -11.56 4.36
C ASP A 156 -12.89 -10.19 5.07
N ASN A 157 -12.02 -9.25 4.69
CA ASN A 157 -12.04 -7.88 5.21
C ASN A 157 -13.30 -7.12 4.76
N ALA A 158 -13.80 -7.36 3.53
CA ALA A 158 -15.07 -6.81 3.07
C ALA A 158 -16.23 -7.30 3.96
N ALA A 159 -16.26 -8.60 4.26
CA ALA A 159 -17.25 -9.19 5.14
C ALA A 159 -17.15 -8.69 6.58
N LEU A 160 -15.93 -8.59 7.11
CA LEU A 160 -15.69 -8.02 8.44
C LEU A 160 -16.16 -6.56 8.54
N SER A 161 -16.12 -5.82 7.44
CA SER A 161 -16.56 -4.42 7.34
C SER A 161 -18.06 -4.27 7.06
N GLY A 162 -18.82 -5.34 6.78
CA GLY A 162 -20.19 -5.25 6.28
C GLY A 162 -20.27 -4.56 4.91
N MET A 163 -19.28 -4.81 4.05
CA MET A 163 -19.09 -4.16 2.75
C MET A 163 -19.16 -5.16 1.58
N GLU A 164 -19.72 -6.36 1.78
CA GLU A 164 -19.82 -7.40 0.74
C GLU A 164 -20.61 -6.95 -0.49
N ASP A 165 -21.67 -6.16 -0.28
CA ASP A 165 -22.57 -5.69 -1.34
C ASP A 165 -22.03 -4.45 -2.08
N ARG A 166 -20.84 -3.96 -1.71
CA ARG A 166 -20.20 -2.85 -2.43
C ARG A 166 -19.84 -3.29 -3.85
N PRO A 167 -19.91 -2.40 -4.86
CA PRO A 167 -19.62 -2.74 -6.25
C PRO A 167 -18.11 -2.92 -6.49
N ILE A 168 -17.54 -4.01 -5.97
CA ILE A 168 -16.11 -4.34 -6.05
C ILE A 168 -15.93 -5.61 -6.88
N ARG A 169 -15.19 -5.49 -7.98
CA ARG A 169 -14.77 -6.61 -8.81
C ARG A 169 -13.43 -7.15 -8.31
N TRP A 170 -13.46 -8.29 -7.62
CA TRP A 170 -12.29 -8.99 -7.09
C TRP A 170 -11.66 -9.92 -8.13
N LEU A 171 -10.39 -9.70 -8.49
CA LEU A 171 -9.69 -10.45 -9.53
C LEU A 171 -8.38 -11.04 -9.03
N VAL A 172 -8.23 -12.35 -9.22
CA VAL A 172 -6.94 -13.06 -9.08
C VAL A 172 -6.25 -13.06 -10.45
N GLU A 173 -5.44 -12.04 -10.72
CA GLU A 173 -4.77 -11.87 -12.02
C GLU A 173 -3.44 -11.12 -11.89
N ASP A 174 -2.53 -11.34 -12.86
CA ASP A 174 -1.37 -10.48 -13.05
C ASP A 174 -1.80 -9.05 -13.42
N ALA A 175 -1.36 -8.07 -12.64
CA ALA A 175 -1.79 -6.67 -12.78
C ALA A 175 -1.41 -6.05 -14.13
N ALA A 176 -0.23 -6.37 -14.67
CA ALA A 176 0.22 -5.84 -15.96
C ALA A 176 -0.58 -6.43 -17.12
N LYS A 177 -0.85 -7.73 -17.12
CA LYS A 177 -1.73 -8.38 -18.11
C LYS A 177 -3.16 -7.86 -18.01
N PHE A 178 -3.65 -7.62 -16.79
CA PHE A 178 -4.96 -7.02 -16.58
C PHE A 178 -5.03 -5.63 -17.23
N ALA A 179 -4.10 -4.73 -16.90
CA ALA A 179 -4.05 -3.37 -17.42
C ALA A 179 -3.96 -3.36 -18.97
N ALA A 180 -3.03 -4.13 -19.55
CA ALA A 180 -2.88 -4.24 -21.00
C ALA A 180 -4.15 -4.75 -21.70
N ARG A 181 -4.90 -5.65 -21.06
CA ARG A 181 -6.18 -6.14 -21.60
C ARG A 181 -7.29 -5.11 -21.51
N GLU A 182 -7.36 -4.33 -20.42
CA GLU A 182 -8.33 -3.24 -20.30
C GLU A 182 -8.05 -2.12 -21.32
N VAL A 183 -6.78 -1.85 -21.64
CA VAL A 183 -6.39 -0.94 -22.73
C VAL A 183 -6.95 -1.44 -24.05
N ARG A 184 -6.76 -2.72 -24.39
CA ARG A 184 -7.32 -3.34 -25.61
C ARG A 184 -8.85 -3.30 -25.66
N ARG A 185 -9.51 -3.28 -24.51
CA ARG A 185 -10.98 -3.16 -24.40
C ARG A 185 -11.48 -1.72 -24.44
N GLY A 186 -10.60 -0.72 -24.52
CA GLY A 186 -10.97 0.68 -24.52
C GLY A 186 -11.59 1.16 -23.20
N ARG A 187 -11.25 0.51 -22.08
CA ARG A 187 -11.77 0.91 -20.75
C ARG A 187 -11.12 2.21 -20.27
N ARG A 188 -11.83 2.92 -19.40
CA ARG A 188 -11.37 4.13 -18.71
C ARG A 188 -11.73 4.06 -17.24
N TYR A 189 -10.91 4.71 -16.40
CA TYR A 189 -11.07 4.77 -14.96
C TYR A 189 -10.88 6.21 -14.48
N ASP A 190 -11.66 6.63 -13.48
CA ASP A 190 -11.52 7.93 -12.83
C ASP A 190 -10.27 7.97 -11.94
N GLY A 191 -9.84 6.82 -11.41
CA GLY A 191 -8.68 6.72 -10.52
C GLY A 191 -7.96 5.39 -10.62
N ILE A 192 -6.63 5.40 -10.55
CA ILE A 192 -5.82 4.18 -10.53
C ILE A 192 -4.81 4.27 -9.38
N MET A 193 -4.77 3.26 -8.52
CA MET A 193 -3.73 3.06 -7.51
C MET A 193 -2.94 1.80 -7.84
N LEU A 194 -1.62 1.87 -7.79
CA LEU A 194 -0.73 0.75 -8.01
C LEU A 194 0.40 0.73 -6.97
N ASP A 195 0.58 -0.42 -6.34
CA ASP A 195 1.63 -0.67 -5.34
C ASP A 195 2.48 -1.90 -5.72
N PRO A 196 3.22 -1.85 -6.84
CA PRO A 196 3.98 -2.99 -7.32
C PRO A 196 5.13 -3.38 -6.36
N PRO A 197 5.29 -4.67 -6.05
CA PRO A 197 6.44 -5.14 -5.27
C PRO A 197 7.73 -5.07 -6.10
N LYS A 198 8.90 -5.15 -5.44
CA LYS A 198 10.19 -5.26 -6.14
C LYS A 198 10.24 -6.48 -7.07
N PHE A 199 9.83 -7.62 -6.53
CA PHE A 199 9.75 -8.91 -7.23
C PHE A 199 8.40 -9.55 -6.95
N GLY A 200 7.88 -10.30 -7.91
CA GLY A 200 6.61 -11.01 -7.75
C GLY A 200 6.42 -12.09 -8.79
N ARG A 201 5.30 -12.81 -8.66
CA ARG A 201 4.85 -13.74 -9.69
C ARG A 201 3.34 -13.60 -9.91
N GLY A 202 2.93 -13.66 -11.17
CA GLY A 202 1.53 -13.77 -11.55
C GLY A 202 0.95 -15.16 -11.20
N PRO A 203 -0.38 -15.33 -11.25
CA PRO A 203 -1.04 -16.59 -10.88
C PRO A 203 -0.62 -17.79 -11.75
N LYS A 204 -0.11 -17.55 -12.97
CA LYS A 204 0.36 -18.58 -13.90
C LYS A 204 1.89 -18.65 -13.95
N GLY A 205 2.57 -18.06 -12.96
CA GLY A 205 4.03 -18.06 -12.86
C GLY A 205 4.71 -16.97 -13.69
N GLU A 206 3.98 -15.98 -14.21
CA GLU A 206 4.55 -14.80 -14.85
C GLU A 206 5.55 -14.13 -13.93
N ARG A 207 6.76 -13.83 -14.40
CA ARG A 207 7.74 -13.10 -13.59
C ARG A 207 7.35 -11.62 -13.52
N TRP A 208 7.40 -11.04 -12.32
CA TRP A 208 7.34 -9.60 -12.10
C TRP A 208 8.68 -9.11 -11.54
N GLN A 209 9.30 -8.15 -12.23
CA GLN A 209 10.46 -7.40 -11.77
C GLN A 209 10.18 -5.91 -12.00
N LEU A 210 10.18 -5.13 -10.92
CA LEU A 210 9.82 -3.72 -10.94
C LEU A 210 10.63 -2.92 -11.97
N GLU A 211 11.95 -3.09 -11.99
CA GLU A 211 12.86 -2.34 -12.87
C GLU A 211 12.63 -2.63 -14.36
N GLU A 212 12.15 -3.83 -14.70
CA GLU A 212 11.87 -4.24 -16.09
C GLU A 212 10.45 -3.87 -16.54
N GLN A 213 9.48 -3.91 -15.63
CA GLN A 213 8.05 -3.94 -15.98
C GLN A 213 7.26 -2.73 -15.50
N LEU A 214 7.82 -1.86 -14.65
CA LEU A 214 7.14 -0.68 -14.15
C LEU A 214 6.79 0.31 -15.27
N ALA A 215 7.72 0.61 -16.17
CA ALA A 215 7.49 1.59 -17.24
C ALA A 215 6.36 1.19 -18.20
N PRO A 216 6.32 -0.05 -18.74
CA PRO A 216 5.18 -0.52 -19.52
C PRO A 216 3.85 -0.47 -18.75
N LEU A 217 3.85 -0.89 -17.48
CA LEU A 217 2.64 -0.86 -16.65
C LEU A 217 2.11 0.57 -16.45
N VAL A 218 2.98 1.53 -16.11
CA VAL A 218 2.59 2.94 -15.96
C VAL A 218 2.07 3.51 -17.28
N GLY A 219 2.70 3.14 -18.41
CA GLY A 219 2.23 3.53 -19.73
C GLY A 219 0.83 3.00 -20.05
N ASP A 220 0.51 1.76 -19.68
CA ASP A 220 -0.83 1.21 -19.83
C ASP A 220 -1.83 1.83 -18.86
N CYS A 221 -1.44 2.11 -17.62
CA CYS A 221 -2.27 2.85 -16.67
C CYS A 221 -2.62 4.25 -17.19
N ALA A 222 -1.65 4.98 -17.78
CA ALA A 222 -1.91 6.30 -18.36
C ALA A 222 -2.91 6.24 -19.54
N LYS A 223 -2.87 5.20 -20.39
CA LYS A 223 -3.85 4.99 -21.47
C LYS A 223 -5.26 4.66 -20.97
N LEU A 224 -5.38 4.22 -19.72
CA LEU A 224 -6.65 3.93 -19.05
C LEU A 224 -7.24 5.17 -18.37
N LEU A 225 -6.56 6.30 -18.43
CA LEU A 225 -7.04 7.60 -17.95
C LEU A 225 -7.44 8.48 -19.15
N ASP A 226 -8.29 9.46 -18.90
CA ASP A 226 -8.69 10.47 -19.86
C ASP A 226 -8.80 11.86 -19.20
N ASP A 227 -9.46 12.81 -19.88
CA ASP A 227 -9.63 14.18 -19.42
C ASP A 227 -10.62 14.33 -18.25
N LYS A 228 -11.39 13.29 -17.92
CA LYS A 228 -12.29 13.22 -16.78
C LYS A 228 -11.69 12.45 -15.60
N SER A 229 -10.62 11.71 -15.83
CA SER A 229 -9.86 11.05 -14.78
C SER A 229 -9.25 12.06 -13.80
N ARG A 230 -9.17 11.62 -12.54
CA ARG A 230 -8.88 12.47 -11.39
C ARG A 230 -7.50 12.19 -10.80
N PHE A 231 -7.05 10.93 -10.80
CA PHE A 231 -5.74 10.58 -10.29
C PHE A 231 -5.11 9.29 -10.82
N MET A 232 -3.79 9.20 -10.66
CA MET A 232 -3.01 7.96 -10.67
C MET A 232 -2.00 8.02 -9.52
N ILE A 233 -1.94 6.98 -8.69
CA ILE A 233 -1.01 6.87 -7.54
C ILE A 233 -0.10 5.68 -7.76
N LEU A 234 1.21 5.92 -7.79
CA LEU A 234 2.25 4.91 -7.76
C LEU A 234 2.97 4.95 -6.42
N THR A 235 2.98 3.83 -5.70
CA THR A 235 3.80 3.63 -4.49
C THR A 235 4.85 2.57 -4.76
N VAL A 236 6.07 2.76 -4.25
CA VAL A 236 7.19 1.84 -4.42
C VAL A 236 7.97 1.72 -3.09
N TYR A 237 7.99 0.51 -2.52
CA TYR A 237 8.77 0.18 -1.31
C TYR A 237 10.25 -0.14 -1.60
N ALA A 238 10.66 -0.21 -2.87
CA ALA A 238 12.02 -0.56 -3.26
C ALA A 238 12.97 0.64 -3.11
N VAL A 239 13.55 0.80 -1.91
CA VAL A 239 14.42 1.91 -1.46
C VAL A 239 15.64 2.21 -2.37
N ARG A 240 15.98 1.34 -3.33
CA ARG A 240 17.06 1.63 -4.32
C ARG A 240 16.63 2.57 -5.44
N MET A 241 15.33 2.75 -5.68
CA MET A 241 14.83 3.68 -6.69
C MET A 241 14.68 5.09 -6.10
N SER A 242 14.83 6.11 -6.96
CA SER A 242 14.62 7.51 -6.57
C SER A 242 13.19 7.95 -6.86
N ALA A 243 12.59 8.72 -5.94
CA ALA A 243 11.32 9.42 -6.17
C ALA A 243 11.35 10.29 -7.45
N LEU A 244 12.52 10.85 -7.79
CA LEU A 244 12.73 11.62 -9.02
C LEU A 244 12.49 10.77 -10.28
N ALA A 245 12.98 9.52 -10.27
CA ALA A 245 12.89 8.62 -11.41
C ALA A 245 11.44 8.17 -11.65
N ILE A 246 10.73 7.73 -10.60
CA ILE A 246 9.34 7.31 -10.73
C ILE A 246 8.41 8.50 -11.01
N GLY A 247 8.73 9.69 -10.49
CA GLY A 247 7.97 10.90 -10.80
C GLY A 247 8.18 11.38 -12.24
N GLU A 248 9.38 11.27 -12.80
CA GLU A 248 9.62 11.52 -14.22
C GLU A 248 8.90 10.51 -15.12
N LEU A 249 8.91 9.22 -14.75
CA LEU A 249 8.14 8.21 -15.45
C LEU A 249 6.65 8.55 -15.51
N VAL A 250 6.04 8.88 -14.37
CA VAL A 250 4.62 9.26 -14.30
C VAL A 250 4.36 10.53 -15.13
N ARG A 251 5.20 11.56 -14.98
CA ARG A 251 5.08 12.84 -15.71
C ARG A 251 5.11 12.67 -17.22
N GLN A 252 6.04 11.87 -17.74
CA GLN A 252 6.12 11.60 -19.18
C GLN A 252 4.91 10.79 -19.65
N ALA A 253 4.50 9.77 -18.89
CA ALA A 253 3.35 8.94 -19.26
C ALA A 253 2.03 9.73 -19.28
N THR A 254 1.84 10.67 -18.36
CA THR A 254 0.59 11.45 -18.23
C THR A 254 0.65 12.85 -18.87
N ALA A 255 1.73 13.21 -19.57
CA ALA A 255 1.92 14.56 -20.11
C ALA A 255 0.75 15.03 -21.00
N HIS A 256 0.20 14.12 -21.80
CA HIS A 256 -0.94 14.36 -22.68
C HIS A 256 -2.27 14.60 -21.96
N LEU A 257 -2.36 14.28 -20.67
CA LEU A 257 -3.57 14.45 -19.85
C LEU A 257 -3.62 15.82 -19.14
N GLY A 258 -2.53 16.60 -19.18
CA GLY A 258 -2.38 17.81 -18.36
C GLY A 258 -2.29 17.47 -16.86
N GLY A 259 -2.78 18.36 -15.99
CA GLY A 259 -2.74 18.17 -14.54
C GLY A 259 -1.37 18.38 -13.92
N THR A 260 -1.16 17.81 -12.73
CA THR A 260 0.08 17.96 -11.95
C THR A 260 0.61 16.62 -11.49
N VAL A 261 1.94 16.51 -11.40
CA VAL A 261 2.63 15.34 -10.83
C VAL A 261 3.41 15.75 -9.62
N GLU A 262 3.05 15.16 -8.48
CA GLU A 262 3.78 15.25 -7.22
C GLU A 262 4.54 13.95 -6.99
N MET A 263 5.71 14.04 -6.36
CA MET A 263 6.57 12.90 -6.05
C MET A 263 7.34 13.16 -4.77
N GLY A 264 7.76 12.08 -4.10
CA GLY A 264 8.61 12.19 -2.92
C GLY A 264 8.59 10.93 -2.07
N GLU A 265 8.67 11.12 -0.76
CA GLU A 265 8.79 10.05 0.22
C GLU A 265 7.52 9.90 1.05
N MET A 266 7.28 8.69 1.49
CA MET A 266 6.28 8.34 2.49
C MET A 266 6.99 8.03 3.80
N ALA A 267 6.40 8.48 4.90
CA ALA A 267 6.90 8.23 6.24
C ALA A 267 5.75 7.98 7.21
N VAL A 268 6.07 7.34 8.33
CA VAL A 268 5.17 7.19 9.47
C VAL A 268 5.64 8.06 10.63
N ARG A 269 4.72 8.65 11.38
CA ARG A 269 5.06 9.43 12.59
C ARG A 269 5.14 8.55 13.83
N GLU A 270 6.25 8.68 14.54
CA GLU A 270 6.48 8.08 15.85
C GLU A 270 5.68 8.79 16.96
N GLU A 271 5.06 8.03 17.85
CA GLU A 271 4.27 8.54 18.98
C GLU A 271 5.16 9.10 20.10
N SER A 272 6.31 8.48 20.40
CA SER A 272 7.17 8.87 21.53
C SER A 272 7.79 10.26 21.39
N ARG A 273 8.27 10.63 20.19
CA ARG A 273 9.00 11.90 19.95
C ARG A 273 8.50 12.69 18.75
N GLY A 274 7.63 12.12 17.91
CA GLY A 274 7.17 12.76 16.68
C GLY A 274 8.14 12.63 15.50
N LEU A 275 9.17 11.77 15.59
CA LEU A 275 10.09 11.50 14.49
C LEU A 275 9.36 10.91 13.27
N LEU A 276 9.95 11.12 12.10
CA LEU A 276 9.47 10.55 10.85
C LEU A 276 10.36 9.38 10.45
N LEU A 277 9.77 8.19 10.37
CA LEU A 277 10.44 6.99 9.88
C LEU A 277 10.03 6.78 8.41
N PRO A 278 10.97 6.89 7.44
CA PRO A 278 10.67 6.67 6.03
C PRO A 278 10.25 5.22 5.75
N THR A 279 9.35 5.01 4.78
CA THR A 279 8.83 3.68 4.42
C THR A 279 8.86 3.36 2.94
N ALA A 280 8.48 4.32 2.09
CA ALA A 280 8.34 4.14 0.65
C ALA A 280 8.57 5.45 -0.11
N ILE A 281 8.64 5.37 -1.44
CA ILE A 281 8.57 6.53 -2.32
C ILE A 281 7.26 6.50 -3.10
N PHE A 282 6.82 7.67 -3.57
CA PHE A 282 5.61 7.78 -4.37
C PHE A 282 5.75 8.75 -5.54
N ALA A 283 4.87 8.56 -6.52
CA ALA A 283 4.53 9.56 -7.52
C ALA A 283 3.02 9.53 -7.74
N ARG A 284 2.36 10.70 -7.73
CA ARG A 284 0.94 10.84 -8.01
C ARG A 284 0.67 11.88 -9.08
N TRP A 285 -0.04 11.48 -10.13
CA TRP A 285 -0.66 12.41 -11.06
C TRP A 285 -2.06 12.75 -10.58
N SER A 286 -2.47 14.02 -10.72
CA SER A 286 -3.86 14.41 -10.46
C SER A 286 -4.32 15.63 -11.23
N ARG A 287 -5.65 15.74 -11.34
CA ARG A 287 -6.38 16.90 -11.83
C ARG A 287 -7.40 17.34 -10.79
N GLY A 288 -7.52 18.66 -10.62
CA GLY A 288 -8.51 19.31 -9.75
C GLY A 288 -9.90 19.31 -10.36
#